data_AF-A0A918HH72-F1
#
_entry.id   AF-A0A918HH72-F1
#
_cell.length_a   1.000
_cell.length_b   1.000
_cell.length_c   1.000
_cell.angle_alpha   90.00
_cell.angle_beta   90.00
_cell.angle_gamma   90.00
#
_symmetry.space_group_name_H-M   'P 1'
#
loop_
_entity.id
_entity.type
_entity.pdbx_description
1 polymer ?
#
loop_
_entity_poly.entity_id
_entity_poly.type
_entity_poly.pdbx_seq_one_letter_code
_entity_poly.pdbx_strand_id
1 'polypeptide(L)'
;MAAEAVRTESPCAMMRRAADMARDDITRREKEITRLEREITDLQGQPDPDQAAIAALEQRVASLRDQLEQERLSLDTLEQVITENC
;
A
#
# COMPACT_ATOMS: atom_id res chain seq x y z
N MET A 1 -41.11 -12.44 16.59
CA MET A 1 -39.77 -12.77 17.13
C MET A 1 -38.78 -12.55 16.00
N ALA A 2 -38.05 -11.44 16.04
CA ALA A 2 -37.04 -11.13 15.04
C ALA A 2 -35.79 -11.93 15.40
N ALA A 3 -35.50 -12.99 14.65
CA ALA A 3 -34.21 -13.61 14.67
C ALA A 3 -33.31 -12.78 13.76
N GLU A 4 -32.59 -11.83 14.34
CA GLU A 4 -31.47 -11.19 13.66
C GLU A 4 -30.45 -12.29 13.36
N ALA A 5 -30.48 -12.78 12.12
CA ALA A 5 -29.41 -13.58 11.57
C ALA A 5 -28.18 -12.66 11.55
N VAL A 6 -27.37 -12.71 12.59
CA VAL A 6 -25.96 -12.34 12.51
C VAL A 6 -25.39 -13.22 11.41
N ARG A 7 -25.31 -12.68 10.20
CA ARG A 7 -24.57 -13.30 9.10
C ARG A 7 -23.11 -13.21 9.53
N THR A 8 -22.64 -14.18 10.31
CA THR A 8 -21.22 -14.34 10.61
C THR A 8 -20.52 -14.49 9.26
N GLU A 9 -19.74 -13.48 8.89
CA GLU A 9 -18.93 -13.48 7.68
C GLU A 9 -18.06 -14.75 7.69
N SER A 10 -18.02 -15.48 6.57
CA SER A 10 -17.19 -16.68 6.52
C SER A 10 -15.71 -16.29 6.65
N PRO A 11 -14.85 -17.18 7.18
CA PRO A 11 -13.40 -16.92 7.23
C PRO A 11 -12.83 -16.49 5.86
N CYS A 12 -13.33 -17.10 4.78
CA CYS A 12 -12.98 -16.76 3.42
C CYS A 12 -13.43 -15.36 2.98
N ALA A 13 -14.62 -14.92 3.39
CA ALA A 13 -15.08 -13.56 3.09
C ALA A 13 -14.25 -12.51 3.84
N MET A 14 -13.91 -12.76 5.11
CA MET A 14 -13.02 -11.89 5.89
C MET A 14 -11.62 -11.78 5.25
N MET A 15 -11.03 -12.90 4.82
CA MET A 15 -9.72 -12.90 4.16
C MET A 15 -9.77 -12.16 2.82
N ARG A 16 -10.80 -12.37 1.99
CA ARG A 16 -10.97 -11.64 0.72
C ARG A 16 -11.08 -10.14 0.96
N ARG A 17 -11.85 -9.72 1.97
CA ARG A 17 -11.93 -8.31 2.37
C ARG A 17 -10.58 -7.75 2.82
N ALA A 18 -9.81 -8.51 3.59
CA ALA A 18 -8.47 -8.09 4.02
C ALA A 18 -7.52 -7.93 2.82
N ALA A 19 -7.58 -8.84 1.83
CA ALA A 19 -6.82 -8.73 0.59
C ALA A 19 -7.23 -7.48 -0.21
N ASP A 20 -8.52 -7.18 -0.32
CA ASP A 20 -9.01 -5.96 -0.99
C ASP A 20 -8.53 -4.68 -0.29
N MET A 21 -8.57 -4.65 1.05
CA MET A 21 -8.04 -3.52 1.82
C MET A 21 -6.52 -3.35 1.61
N ALA A 22 -5.76 -4.44 1.57
CA ALA A 22 -4.32 -4.41 1.32
C ALA A 22 -4.01 -3.90 -0.10
N ARG A 23 -4.77 -4.31 -1.13
CA ARG A 23 -4.65 -3.78 -2.51
C ARG A 23 -4.88 -2.28 -2.56
N ASP A 24 -5.90 -1.81 -1.83
CA ASP A 24 -6.21 -0.38 -1.73
C ASP A 24 -5.09 0.42 -1.04
N ASP A 25 -4.50 -0.13 0.03
CA ASP A 25 -3.36 0.48 0.73
C ASP A 25 -2.11 0.54 -0.16
N ILE A 26 -1.79 -0.55 -0.85
CA ILE A 26 -0.69 -0.60 -1.84
C ILE A 26 -0.90 0.48 -2.90
N THR A 27 -2.10 0.57 -3.47
CA THR A 27 -2.45 1.60 -4.47
C THR A 27 -2.30 3.01 -3.93
N ARG A 28 -2.68 3.26 -2.66
CA ARG A 28 -2.50 4.57 -2.02
C ARG A 28 -1.02 4.93 -1.86
N ARG A 29 -0.20 3.98 -1.42
CA ARG A 29 1.24 4.20 -1.25
C ARG A 29 1.98 4.39 -2.57
N GLU A 30 1.61 3.66 -3.62
CA GLU A 30 2.14 3.90 -4.97
C GLU A 30 1.89 5.34 -5.42
N LYS A 31 0.67 5.85 -5.20
CA LYS A 31 0.34 7.25 -5.50
C LYS A 31 1.13 8.25 -4.66
N GLU A 32 1.40 7.94 -3.40
CA GLU A 32 2.27 8.76 -2.54
C GLU A 32 3.70 8.79 -3.06
N ILE A 33 4.27 7.64 -3.43
CA ILE A 33 5.60 7.53 -4.04
C ILE A 33 5.67 8.38 -5.31
N THR A 34 4.72 8.23 -6.24
CA THR A 34 4.67 9.02 -7.47
C THR A 34 4.50 10.53 -7.22
N ARG A 35 3.86 10.92 -6.11
CA ARG A 35 3.78 12.34 -5.71
C ARG A 35 5.14 12.84 -5.22
N LEU A 36 5.81 12.09 -4.35
CA LEU A 36 7.13 12.46 -3.82
C LEU A 36 8.19 12.52 -4.92
N GLU A 37 8.16 11.60 -5.88
CA GLU A 37 9.06 11.62 -7.05
C GLU A 37 8.87 12.87 -7.92
N ARG A 38 7.63 13.34 -8.07
CA ARG A 38 7.35 14.61 -8.76
C ARG A 38 7.87 15.80 -7.97
N GLU A 39 7.68 15.80 -6.65
CA GLU A 39 8.20 16.87 -5.78
C GLU A 39 9.74 16.94 -5.83
N ILE A 40 10.43 15.79 -5.84
CA ILE A 40 11.88 15.72 -6.06
C ILE A 40 12.26 16.33 -7.42
N THR A 41 11.56 15.94 -8.48
CA THR A 41 11.81 16.45 -9.83
C THR A 41 11.62 17.97 -9.91
N ASP A 42 10.56 18.49 -9.29
CA ASP A 42 10.25 19.91 -9.25
C ASP A 42 11.31 20.70 -8.46
N LEU A 43 11.79 20.16 -7.33
CA LEU A 43 12.89 20.75 -6.56
C LEU A 43 14.20 20.76 -7.36
N GLN A 44 14.55 19.65 -8.01
CA GLN A 44 15.75 19.53 -8.84
C GLN A 44 15.76 20.49 -10.03
N GLY A 45 14.58 20.90 -10.52
CA GLY A 45 14.43 21.87 -11.61
C GLY A 45 14.59 23.34 -11.18
N GLN A 46 14.73 23.65 -9.89
CA GLN A 46 14.88 25.01 -9.40
C GLN A 46 16.31 25.55 -9.66
N PRO A 47 16.48 26.88 -9.79
CA PRO A 47 17.79 27.49 -10.06
C PRO A 47 18.81 27.31 -8.92
N ASP A 48 18.34 27.12 -7.69
CA ASP A 48 19.17 26.79 -6.51
C ASP A 48 18.45 25.70 -5.68
N PRO A 49 18.57 24.43 -6.10
CA PRO A 49 17.79 23.33 -5.52
C PRO A 49 18.26 22.99 -4.10
N ASP A 50 17.32 22.90 -3.15
CA ASP A 50 17.60 22.46 -1.78
C ASP A 50 17.98 20.97 -1.75
N GLN A 51 19.29 20.71 -1.77
CA GLN A 51 19.86 19.36 -1.77
C GLN A 51 19.51 18.55 -0.52
N ALA A 52 19.33 19.22 0.63
CA ALA A 52 19.00 18.52 1.87
C ALA A 52 17.54 18.06 1.85
N ALA A 53 16.63 18.90 1.34
CA ALA A 53 15.23 18.54 1.13
C ALA A 53 15.09 17.39 0.11
N ILE A 54 15.81 17.47 -1.01
CA ILE A 54 15.83 16.41 -2.03
C ILE A 54 16.29 15.08 -1.42
N ALA A 55 17.42 15.07 -0.72
CA ALA A 55 17.95 13.84 -0.11
C ALA A 55 16.99 13.22 0.91
N ALA A 56 16.30 14.05 1.71
CA ALA A 56 15.30 13.58 2.67
C ALA A 56 14.08 12.94 1.97
N LEU A 57 13.62 13.54 0.86
CA LEU A 57 12.52 12.98 0.06
C LEU A 57 12.93 11.67 -0.63
N GLU A 58 14.14 11.59 -1.18
CA GLU A 58 14.68 10.36 -1.78
C GLU A 58 14.76 9.22 -0.77
N GLN A 59 15.24 9.49 0.45
CA GLN A 59 15.26 8.50 1.54
C GLN A 59 13.84 8.03 1.90
N ARG A 60 12.87 8.94 1.95
CA ARG A 60 11.47 8.59 2.22
C ARG A 60 10.89 7.72 1.10
N VAL A 61 11.16 8.05 -0.17
CA VAL A 61 10.75 7.24 -1.32
C VAL A 61 11.34 5.84 -1.23
N ALA A 62 12.64 5.72 -0.92
CA ALA A 62 13.29 4.41 -0.75
C ALA A 62 12.61 3.59 0.35
N SER A 63 12.40 4.17 1.54
CA SER A 63 11.73 3.48 2.63
C SER A 63 10.28 3.06 2.30
N LEU A 64 9.53 3.90 1.58
CA LEU A 64 8.18 3.56 1.13
C LEU A 64 8.18 2.42 0.11
N ARG A 65 9.17 2.38 -0.80
CA ARG A 65 9.32 1.28 -1.76
C ARG A 65 9.62 -0.05 -1.07
N ASP A 66 10.50 -0.04 -0.06
CA ASP A 66 10.79 -1.24 0.73
C ASP A 66 9.53 -1.75 1.46
N GLN A 67 8.76 -0.84 2.06
CA GLN A 67 7.48 -1.19 2.70
C GLN A 67 6.49 -1.77 1.69
N LEU A 68 6.37 -1.15 0.51
CA LEU A 68 5.48 -1.59 -0.56
C LEU A 68 5.81 -3.02 -1.03
N GLU A 69 7.11 -3.36 -1.12
CA GLU A 69 7.54 -4.71 -1.47
C GLU A 69 7.10 -5.73 -0.42
N GLN A 70 7.27 -5.43 0.87
CA GLN A 70 6.83 -6.31 1.96
C GLN A 70 5.30 -6.47 1.99
N GLU A 71 4.55 -5.39 1.73
CA GLU A 71 3.09 -5.44 1.64
C GLU A 71 2.61 -6.29 0.47
N ARG A 72 3.26 -6.19 -0.70
CA ARG A 72 2.97 -7.03 -1.87
C ARG A 72 3.23 -8.51 -1.58
N LEU A 73 4.36 -8.85 -0.98
CA LEU A 73 4.66 -10.24 -0.58
C LEU A 73 3.63 -10.79 0.42
N SER A 74 3.20 -9.96 1.36
CA SER A 74 2.18 -10.34 2.35
C SER A 74 0.82 -10.56 1.69
N LEU A 75 0.44 -9.70 0.74
CA LEU A 75 -0.78 -9.84 -0.05
C LEU A 75 -0.74 -11.11 -0.89
N ASP A 76 0.34 -11.36 -1.63
CA ASP A 76 0.50 -12.57 -2.45
C ASP A 76 0.34 -13.83 -1.60
N THR A 77 0.94 -13.84 -0.40
CA THR A 77 0.80 -14.93 0.56
C THR A 77 -0.66 -15.12 0.99
N LEU A 78 -1.36 -14.04 1.32
CA LEU A 78 -2.77 -14.09 1.70
C LEU A 78 -3.65 -14.59 0.55
N GLU A 79 -3.40 -14.14 -0.68
CA GLU A 79 -4.14 -14.56 -1.87
C GLU A 79 -3.92 -16.03 -2.20
N GLN A 80 -2.71 -16.55 -1.98
CA GLN A 80 -2.43 -17.98 -2.09
C GLN A 80 -3.24 -18.78 -1.06
N VAL A 81 -3.23 -18.35 0.21
CA VAL A 81 -4.03 -19.00 1.27
C VAL A 81 -5.52 -19.01 0.91
N ILE A 82 -6.07 -17.89 0.41
CA ILE A 82 -7.46 -17.83 -0.03
C ILE A 82 -7.71 -18.82 -1.16
N THR A 83 -6.83 -18.86 -2.16
CA THR A 83 -6.96 -19.76 -3.32
C THR A 83 -6.95 -21.24 -2.91
N GLU A 84 -6.13 -21.60 -1.93
CA GLU A 84 -6.02 -22.97 -1.43
C GLU A 84 -7.18 -23.38 -0.52
N ASN A 85 -7.88 -22.44 0.13
CA ASN A 85 -8.80 -22.75 1.24
C ASN A 85 -10.27 -22.32 1.05
N CYS A 86 -10.69 -21.65 -0.06
CA CYS A 86 -11.98 -20.93 -0.10
C CYS A 86 -12.99 -21.18 -1.26
#